data_AF-A0A1C4FFR8-F1
#
_entry.id   AF-A0A1C4FFR8-F1
#
_cell.length_a   1.000
_cell.length_b   1.000
_cell.length_c   1.000
_cell.angle_alpha   90.00
_cell.angle_beta   90.00
_cell.angle_gamma   90.00
#
_symmetry.space_group_name_H-M   'P 1'
#
loop_
_entity.id
_entity.type
_entity.pdbx_description
1 polymer ?
#
loop_
_entity_poly.entity_id
_entity_poly.type
_entity_poly.pdbx_seq_one_letter_code
_entity_poly.pdbx_strand_id
1 'polypeptide(L)'
;MHESERKLPNNYREIPLPFNRSQMYVITSSKTPGDGTVPVESLGTICRNSEIKSVLATGVDHQGAYDVSSLKDIKDRPALQFTLRAIVKMVQEIPIP
;
A
#
# COMPACT_ATOMS: atom_id res chain seq x y z
N MET A 1 27.17 20.50 -3.80
CA MET A 1 25.77 20.01 -3.77
C MET A 1 25.54 19.40 -2.41
N HIS A 2 24.59 19.93 -1.62
CA HIS A 2 24.35 19.48 -0.25
C HIS A 2 23.84 18.03 -0.25
N GLU A 3 24.47 17.17 0.54
CA GLU A 3 24.13 15.75 0.66
C GLU A 3 22.74 15.51 1.30
N SER A 4 22.16 16.56 1.86
CA SER A 4 20.90 16.61 2.61
C SER A 4 19.63 16.43 1.78
N GLU A 5 19.72 16.40 0.45
CA GLU A 5 18.55 16.31 -0.45
C GLU A 5 18.33 14.94 -1.10
N ARG A 6 19.17 13.93 -0.78
CA ARG A 6 18.89 12.57 -1.24
C ARG A 6 17.70 12.02 -0.46
N LYS A 7 16.50 12.11 -1.05
CA LYS A 7 15.34 11.35 -0.57
C LYS A 7 15.72 9.88 -0.50
N LEU A 8 15.75 9.34 0.72
CA LEU A 8 15.92 7.91 0.92
C LEU A 8 14.77 7.17 0.23
N PRO A 9 15.02 6.01 -0.40
CA PRO A 9 13.94 5.20 -0.93
C PRO A 9 12.98 4.77 0.19
N ASN A 10 11.70 4.55 -0.12
CA ASN A 10 10.64 4.28 0.89
C ASN A 10 10.91 3.08 1.80
N ASN A 11 11.81 2.17 1.44
CA ASN A 11 12.21 1.01 2.25
C ASN A 11 13.33 1.31 3.26
N TYR A 12 13.86 2.53 3.30
CA TYR A 12 14.85 2.99 4.26
C TYR A 12 14.24 3.99 5.23
N ARG A 13 14.56 3.84 6.51
CA ARG A 13 14.20 4.83 7.53
C ARG A 13 15.37 5.10 8.46
N GLU A 14 15.83 6.33 8.46
CA GLU A 14 16.80 6.80 9.44
C GLU A 14 16.06 7.31 10.68
N ILE A 15 16.41 6.78 11.86
CA ILE A 15 15.90 7.22 13.15
C ILE A 15 17.01 7.98 13.86
N PRO A 16 16.83 9.28 14.14
CA PRO A 16 17.77 10.04 14.96
C PRO A 16 17.84 9.46 16.38
N LEU A 17 19.06 9.34 16.90
CA LEU A 17 19.35 8.92 18.26
C LEU A 17 20.06 10.05 19.02
N PRO A 18 20.06 10.02 20.37
CA PRO A 18 20.81 10.98 21.17
C PRO A 18 22.30 11.02 20.81
N PHE A 19 22.94 12.15 21.09
CA PHE A 19 24.38 12.37 20.89
C PHE A 19 24.86 12.30 19.43
N ASN A 20 24.11 12.93 18.50
CA ASN A 20 24.42 12.97 17.07
C ASN A 20 24.62 11.58 16.44
N ARG A 21 23.84 10.61 16.89
CA ARG A 21 23.82 9.25 16.32
C ARG A 21 22.57 9.08 15.49
N SER A 22 22.59 8.13 14.57
CA SER A 22 21.40 7.67 13.88
C SER A 22 21.44 6.16 13.70
N GLN A 23 20.26 5.57 13.57
CA GLN A 23 20.11 4.16 13.23
C GLN A 23 19.32 4.04 11.93
N MET A 24 19.88 3.30 10.98
CA MET A 24 19.26 3.02 9.70
C MET A 24 18.49 1.70 9.78
N TYR A 25 17.20 1.74 9.45
CA TYR A 25 16.36 0.57 9.27
C TYR A 25 16.11 0.33 7.79
N VAL A 26 16.15 -0.94 7.40
CA VAL A 26 15.84 -1.41 6.05
C VAL A 26 14.72 -2.42 6.13
N ILE A 27 13.66 -2.18 5.35
CA ILE A 27 12.64 -3.20 5.10
C ILE A 27 13.25 -4.25 4.18
N THR A 28 13.33 -5.49 4.67
CA THR A 28 13.83 -6.64 3.90
C THR A 28 12.66 -7.44 3.35
N SER A 29 12.83 -8.01 2.16
CA SER A 29 11.82 -8.86 1.53
C SER A 29 11.60 -10.14 2.35
N SER A 30 10.34 -10.57 2.49
CA SER A 30 9.97 -11.84 3.13
C SER A 30 10.40 -13.08 2.33
N LYS A 31 10.84 -12.92 1.07
CA LYS A 31 11.14 -14.01 0.11
C LYS A 31 9.98 -14.97 -0.17
N THR A 32 8.77 -14.63 0.25
CA THR A 32 7.53 -15.35 -0.08
C THR A 32 6.78 -14.60 -1.19
N PRO A 33 5.92 -15.28 -1.97
CA PRO A 33 5.05 -14.59 -2.90
C PRO A 33 4.20 -13.54 -2.18
N GLY A 34 3.99 -12.38 -2.79
CA GLY A 34 3.32 -11.24 -2.17
C GLY A 34 3.45 -10.00 -3.03
N ASP A 35 3.16 -8.83 -2.45
CA ASP A 35 3.28 -7.53 -3.12
C ASP A 35 4.63 -6.83 -2.84
N GLY A 36 5.61 -7.55 -2.29
CA GLY A 36 6.92 -7.01 -1.91
C GLY A 36 7.02 -6.54 -0.45
N THR A 37 5.89 -6.37 0.24
CA THR A 37 5.84 -6.08 1.70
C THR A 37 4.94 -7.07 2.45
N VAL A 38 3.78 -7.37 1.89
CA VAL A 38 2.75 -8.23 2.47
C VAL A 38 2.77 -9.60 1.77
N PRO A 39 2.89 -10.69 2.54
CA PRO A 39 2.89 -12.04 2.00
C PRO A 39 1.49 -12.46 1.52
N VAL A 40 1.40 -13.27 0.46
CA VAL A 40 0.12 -13.72 -0.13
C VAL A 40 -0.73 -14.52 0.86
N GLU A 41 -0.11 -15.18 1.82
CA GLU A 41 -0.77 -15.94 2.88
C GLU A 41 -1.70 -15.06 3.73
N SER A 42 -1.39 -13.77 3.88
CA SER A 42 -2.25 -12.80 4.56
C SER A 42 -3.61 -12.63 3.87
N LEU A 43 -3.68 -12.79 2.54
CA LEU A 43 -4.94 -12.77 1.79
C LEU A 43 -5.88 -13.88 2.25
N GLY A 44 -5.33 -15.06 2.58
CA GLY A 44 -6.11 -16.19 3.08
C GLY A 44 -6.83 -15.87 4.39
N THR A 45 -6.19 -15.11 5.29
CA THR A 45 -6.80 -14.64 6.54
C THR A 45 -7.93 -13.66 6.28
N ILE A 46 -7.73 -12.72 5.35
CA ILE A 46 -8.73 -11.72 4.95
C ILE A 46 -9.96 -12.42 4.35
N CYS A 47 -9.77 -13.33 3.40
CA CYS A 47 -10.88 -14.03 2.72
C CYS A 47 -11.70 -14.94 3.65
N ARG A 48 -11.17 -15.33 4.82
CA ARG A 48 -11.90 -16.12 5.82
C ARG A 48 -12.84 -15.28 6.68
N ASN A 49 -12.70 -13.96 6.70
CA ASN A 49 -13.60 -13.10 7.46
C ASN A 49 -14.90 -12.85 6.68
N SER A 50 -16.02 -13.36 7.20
CA SER A 50 -17.36 -13.22 6.60
C SER A 50 -17.90 -11.78 6.57
N GLU A 51 -17.34 -10.87 7.37
CA GLU A 51 -17.70 -9.45 7.37
C GLU A 51 -17.12 -8.71 6.15
N ILE A 52 -16.11 -9.27 5.50
CA ILE A 52 -15.49 -8.68 4.32
C ILE A 52 -16.34 -8.99 3.10
N LYS A 53 -17.04 -7.96 2.60
CA LYS A 53 -17.99 -8.09 1.48
C LYS A 53 -17.33 -8.28 0.11
N SER A 54 -16.07 -7.87 -0.06
CA SER A 54 -15.35 -7.99 -1.33
C SER A 54 -13.84 -7.86 -1.15
N VAL A 55 -13.08 -8.61 -1.95
CA VAL A 55 -11.61 -8.57 -1.96
C VAL A 55 -11.12 -8.51 -3.41
N LEU A 56 -10.06 -7.75 -3.68
CA LEU A 56 -9.33 -7.76 -4.94
C LEU A 56 -7.89 -8.19 -4.69
N ALA A 57 -7.47 -9.26 -5.37
CA ALA A 57 -6.07 -9.62 -5.48
C ALA A 57 -5.54 -9.10 -6.82
N THR A 58 -4.53 -8.23 -6.78
CA THR A 58 -3.88 -7.67 -7.97
C THR A 58 -2.37 -7.75 -7.83
N GLY A 59 -1.67 -8.04 -8.92
CA GLY A 59 -0.22 -8.16 -8.97
C GLY A 59 0.46 -6.81 -9.10
N VAL A 60 0.34 -5.97 -8.07
CA VAL A 60 1.04 -4.67 -7.98
C VAL A 60 2.03 -4.70 -6.84
N ASP A 61 3.11 -3.92 -6.96
CA ASP A 61 4.00 -3.66 -5.83
C ASP A 61 3.25 -2.90 -4.72
N HIS A 62 3.57 -3.20 -3.46
CA HIS A 62 2.92 -2.62 -2.28
C HIS A 62 2.99 -1.09 -2.28
N GLN A 63 4.16 -0.54 -2.58
CA GLN A 63 4.38 0.91 -2.58
C GLN A 63 3.73 1.55 -3.81
N GLY A 64 3.70 0.83 -4.93
CA GLY A 64 3.09 1.28 -6.19
C GLY A 64 1.56 1.13 -6.26
N ALA A 65 0.93 0.41 -5.33
CA ALA A 65 -0.48 0.02 -5.40
C ALA A 65 -1.43 1.20 -5.59
N TYR A 66 -1.12 2.34 -4.98
CA TYR A 66 -1.94 3.56 -5.01
C TYR A 66 -1.27 4.75 -5.69
N ASP A 67 -0.15 4.55 -6.39
CA ASP A 67 0.76 5.64 -6.80
C ASP A 67 0.09 6.85 -7.49
N VAL A 68 -0.33 6.87 -8.74
CA VAL A 68 -0.92 8.05 -9.44
C VAL A 68 0.06 9.20 -9.72
N SER A 69 0.66 9.12 -10.90
CA SER A 69 1.32 10.25 -11.55
C SER A 69 0.34 11.16 -12.32
N SER A 70 -0.85 10.65 -12.67
CA SER A 70 -1.91 11.39 -13.38
C SER A 70 -3.28 10.74 -13.20
N LEU A 71 -4.38 11.51 -13.22
CA LEU A 71 -5.73 10.93 -13.20
C LEU A 71 -6.10 10.24 -14.53
N LYS A 72 -5.33 10.45 -15.60
CA LYS A 72 -5.63 9.92 -16.94
C LYS A 72 -5.49 8.39 -17.02
N ASP A 73 -4.62 7.80 -16.20
CA ASP A 73 -4.30 6.37 -16.22
C ASP A 73 -5.06 5.55 -15.15
N ILE A 74 -6.00 6.16 -14.42
CA ILE A 74 -6.81 5.47 -13.39
C ILE A 74 -7.50 4.23 -13.94
N LYS A 75 -7.83 4.24 -15.25
CA LYS A 75 -8.45 3.10 -15.93
C LYS A 75 -7.58 1.83 -15.94
N ASP A 76 -6.28 1.99 -15.80
CA ASP A 76 -5.30 0.91 -15.83
C ASP A 76 -4.76 0.58 -14.42
N ARG A 77 -5.36 1.18 -13.38
CA ARG A 77 -4.95 1.02 -11.97
C ARG A 77 -6.01 0.25 -11.17
N PRO A 78 -5.92 -1.08 -11.12
CA PRO A 78 -6.98 -1.94 -10.56
C PRO A 78 -7.24 -1.68 -9.07
N ALA A 79 -6.21 -1.41 -8.27
CA ALA A 79 -6.36 -1.10 -6.85
C ALA A 79 -7.19 0.18 -6.62
N LEU A 80 -6.94 1.25 -7.39
CA LEU A 80 -7.71 2.49 -7.32
C LEU A 80 -9.15 2.31 -7.77
N GLN A 81 -9.37 1.60 -8.89
CA GLN A 81 -10.71 1.32 -9.37
C GLN A 81 -11.54 0.55 -8.35
N PHE A 82 -10.95 -0.48 -7.75
CA PHE A 82 -11.61 -1.27 -6.73
C PHE A 82 -11.99 -0.43 -5.53
N THR A 83 -11.08 0.43 -5.06
CA THR A 83 -11.31 1.33 -3.93
C THR A 83 -12.39 2.37 -4.24
N LEU A 84 -12.34 3.04 -5.40
CA LEU A 84 -13.37 4.00 -5.81
C LEU A 84 -14.74 3.33 -5.94
N ARG A 85 -14.79 2.12 -6.52
CA ARG A 85 -16.02 1.34 -6.61
C ARG A 85 -16.54 0.95 -5.23
N ALA A 86 -15.66 0.55 -4.31
CA ALA A 86 -16.04 0.21 -2.94
C ALA A 86 -16.65 1.42 -2.22
N ILE A 87 -16.09 2.62 -2.39
CA ILE A 87 -16.66 3.87 -1.85
C ILE A 87 -18.08 4.09 -2.38
N VAL A 88 -18.28 4.03 -3.71
CA VAL A 88 -19.61 4.17 -4.31
C VAL A 88 -20.58 3.13 -3.74
N LYS A 89 -20.14 1.89 -3.56
CA LYS A 89 -20.95 0.83 -2.95
C LYS A 89 -21.30 1.09 -1.49
N MET A 90 -20.37 1.60 -0.68
CA MET A 90 -20.63 1.95 0.71
C MET A 90 -21.61 3.12 0.82
N VAL A 91 -21.48 4.13 -0.04
CA VAL A 91 -22.39 5.30 -0.06
C VAL A 91 -23.83 4.87 -0.39
N GLN A 92 -24.01 3.88 -1.27
CA GLN A 92 -25.34 3.35 -1.61
C GLN A 92 -26.06 2.68 -0.42
N GLU A 93 -25.34 2.26 0.62
CA GLU A 93 -25.92 1.64 1.82
C GLU A 93 -26.36 2.70 2.86
N ILE A 94 -26.05 3.98 2.64
CA ILE A 94 -26.48 5.06 3.53
C ILE A 94 -27.95 5.38 3.24
N PRO A 95 -28.85 5.29 4.23
CA PRO A 95 -30.25 5.65 4.05
C PRO A 95 -30.39 7.10 3.60
N ILE A 96 -31.27 7.35 2.63
CA ILE A 96 -31.59 8.71 2.20
C ILE A 96 -32.55 9.32 3.24
N PRO A 97 -32.26 10.52 3.78
CA PRO A 97 -33.16 11.23 4.69
C PRO A 97 -34.53 11.55 4.07
#